data_AF-A0AA91F1B3-F1
#
_entry.id   AF-A0AA91F1B3-F1
#
_cell.length_a   1.000
_cell.length_b   1.000
_cell.length_c   1.000
_cell.angle_alpha   90.00
_cell.angle_beta   90.00
_cell.angle_gamma   90.00
#
_symmetry.space_group_name_H-M   'P 1'
#
loop_
_entity.id
_entity.type
_entity.pdbx_description
1 polymer ?
#
loop_
_entity_poly.entity_id
_entity_poly.type
_entity_poly.pdbx_seq_one_letter_code
_entity_poly.pdbx_strand_id
1 'polypeptide(L)' 'MGNAPRGGRSRDDIVPGLRTVPFEHSAVIAYVIEGDVVRIVNIFYGGRDYETLMRGGGSNDAS' A
#
# COMPACT_ATOMS: atom_id res chain seq x y z
N MET A 1 -2.71 -14.84 -10.23
CA MET A 1 -3.17 -13.72 -11.07
C MET A 1 -2.55 -12.45 -10.48
N GLY A 2 -1.33 -12.07 -10.84
CA GLY A 2 -1.02 -11.42 -12.11
C GLY A 2 -0.59 -9.98 -11.80
N ASN A 3 0.55 -9.83 -11.11
CA ASN A 3 1.13 -8.54 -10.75
C ASN A 3 1.71 -7.90 -12.02
N ALA A 4 0.83 -7.31 -12.82
CA ALA A 4 1.21 -6.27 -13.74
C ALA A 4 0.91 -4.95 -13.03
N PRO A 5 1.85 -3.99 -12.97
CA PRO A 5 1.59 -2.67 -12.36
C PRO A 5 0.41 -1.92 -13.03
N ARG A 6 -0.03 -2.39 -14.20
CA ARG A 6 -1.22 -1.89 -14.92
C ARG A 6 -2.54 -2.53 -14.49
N GLY A 7 -2.52 -3.55 -13.63
CA GLY A 7 -3.69 -4.33 -13.21
C GLY A 7 -4.45 -3.75 -12.01
N GLY A 8 -3.89 -2.75 -11.33
CA GLY A 8 -4.59 -2.05 -10.24
C GLY A 8 -5.81 -1.27 -10.75
N ARG A 9 -6.85 -1.16 -9.91
CA ARG A 9 -8.05 -0.37 -10.24
C ARG A 9 -7.63 1.09 -10.45
N SER A 10 -7.94 1.63 -11.63
CA SER A 10 -7.70 3.04 -11.95
C SER A 10 -8.57 3.92 -11.07
N ARG A 11 -7.96 4.96 -10.49
CA ARG A 11 -8.60 6.03 -9.72
C ARG A 11 -8.32 7.39 -10.35
N ASP A 12 -8.42 7.43 -11.68
CA ASP A 12 -8.26 8.64 -12.48
C ASP A 12 -9.27 9.75 -12.09
N ASP A 13 -10.36 9.37 -11.40
CA ASP A 13 -11.31 10.28 -10.77
C ASP A 13 -10.72 11.16 -9.67
N ILE A 14 -9.63 10.73 -9.02
CA ILE A 14 -8.95 11.49 -7.96
C ILE A 14 -7.70 12.17 -8.51
N VAL A 15 -6.81 11.38 -9.12
CA VAL A 15 -5.59 11.85 -9.79
C VAL A 15 -5.35 10.98 -11.01
N PRO A 16 -5.14 11.55 -12.21
CA PRO A 16 -4.80 10.77 -13.40
C PRO A 16 -3.60 9.84 -13.16
N GLY A 17 -3.74 8.57 -13.52
CA GLY A 17 -2.72 7.54 -13.37
C GLY A 17 -2.63 6.90 -11.99
N LEU A 18 -3.45 7.34 -11.01
CA LEU A 18 -3.51 6.73 -9.69
C LEU A 18 -4.13 5.33 -9.77
N ARG A 19 -3.48 4.36 -9.15
CA ARG A 19 -3.92 2.97 -9.07
C ARG A 19 -3.92 2.50 -7.64
N THR A 20 -4.84 1.62 -7.31
CA THR A 20 -4.89 0.96 -6.01
C THR A 20 -4.88 -0.56 -6.15
N VAL A 21 -4.14 -1.25 -5.27
CA VAL A 21 -4.19 -2.71 -5.13
C VAL A 21 -4.41 -3.10 -3.67
N PRO A 22 -5.26 -4.10 -3.39
CA PRO A 22 -5.29 -4.70 -2.06
C PRO A 22 -3.99 -5.48 -1.82
N PHE A 23 -3.51 -5.44 -0.58
CA PHE A 23 -2.32 -6.14 -0.11
C PHE A 23 -2.60 -6.74 1.27
N GLU A 24 -2.15 -7.98 1.49
CA GLU A 24 -2.23 -8.70 2.77
C GLU A 24 -3.57 -8.56 3.53
N HIS A 25 -4.68 -8.57 2.78
CA HIS A 25 -6.08 -8.53 3.27
C HIS A 25 -6.49 -7.31 4.11
N SER A 26 -5.53 -6.52 4.58
CA SER A 26 -5.71 -5.43 5.54
C SER A 26 -5.13 -4.11 5.03
N ALA A 27 -4.42 -4.11 3.89
CA ALA A 27 -3.84 -2.91 3.31
C ALA A 27 -4.35 -2.66 1.88
N VAL A 28 -4.38 -1.40 1.49
CA VAL A 28 -4.60 -0.93 0.13
C VAL A 28 -3.45 0.01 -0.22
N ILE A 29 -2.66 -0.38 -1.21
CA ILE A 29 -1.53 0.41 -1.69
C ILE A 29 -2.01 1.28 -2.83
N ALA A 30 -1.83 2.59 -2.69
CA ALA A 30 -2.06 3.58 -3.74
C ALA A 30 -0.72 3.98 -4.38
N TYR A 31 -0.62 3.89 -5.70
CA TYR A 31 0.60 4.19 -6.45
C TYR A 31 0.31 4.79 -7.82
N VAL A 32 1.33 5.39 -8.40
CA VAL A 32 1.36 5.81 -9.81
C VAL A 32 2.55 5.13 -10.50
N ILE A 33 2.47 4.99 -11.82
CA ILE A 33 3.59 4.52 -12.65
C ILE A 33 4.20 5.76 -13.31
N GLU A 34 5.49 5.98 -13.09
CA GLU A 34 6.26 7.07 -13.69
C GLU A 34 7.38 6.45 -14.53
N GLY A 35 7.18 6.38 -15.85
CA GLY A 35 8.12 5.65 -16.72
C GLY A 35 8.15 4.16 -16.40
N ASP A 36 9.30 3.67 -15.93
CA ASP A 36 9.55 2.29 -15.53
C ASP A 36 9.50 2.07 -14.00
N VAL A 37 9.30 3.13 -13.22
CA VAL A 37 9.22 3.05 -11.76
C VAL A 37 7.78 3.12 -11.26
N VAL A 38 7.54 2.46 -10.11
CA VAL A 38 6.28 2.55 -9.37
C VAL A 38 6.51 3.45 -8.16
N ARG A 39 5.85 4.61 -8.13
CA ARG A 39 5.88 5.51 -6.98
C ARG A 39 4.69 5.23 -6.08
N ILE A 40 4.96 4.72 -4.88
CA ILE A 40 3.93 4.54 -3.84
C ILE A 40 3.57 5.93 -3.31
N VAL A 41 2.28 6.26 -3.42
CA VAL A 41 1.73 7.54 -2.97
C VAL A 41 1.25 7.42 -1.53
N ASN A 42 0.59 6.31 -1.19
CA ASN A 42 0.11 6.06 0.16
C ASN A 42 -0.20 4.57 0.39
N ILE A 43 -0.31 4.17 1.66
CA ILE A 43 -0.76 2.84 2.08
C ILE A 43 -1.87 3.03 3.11
N PHE A 44 -3.07 2.53 2.81
CA PHE A 44 -4.23 2.59 3.70
C PHE A 44 -4.42 1.24 4.38
N TYR A 45 -4.54 1.21 5.72
CA TYR A 45 -4.85 -0.01 6.46
C TYR A 45 -6.32 -0.04 6.88
N GLY A 46 -6.97 -1.21 6.82
CA GLY A 46 -8.32 -1.46 7.27
C GLY A 46 -8.35 -2.30 8.55
N GLY A 47 -8.73 -1.68 9.67
CA GLY A 47 -9.30 -2.29 10.89
C GLY A 47 -8.51 -3.36 11.67
N ARG A 48 -8.34 -3.13 12.99
CA ARG A 48 -7.90 -4.02 14.10
C ARG A 48 -6.55 -4.77 13.99
N ASP A 49 -6.06 -5.15 12.81
CA ASP A 49 -4.78 -5.87 12.66
C ASP A 49 -3.54 -4.97 12.83
N TYR A 50 -3.71 -3.65 12.76
CA TYR A 50 -2.65 -2.67 13.04
C TYR A 50 -2.16 -2.72 14.51
N GLU A 51 -3.05 -2.99 15.47
CA GLU A 51 -2.67 -3.05 16.90
C GLU A 51 -1.70 -4.20 17.21
N THR A 52 -1.78 -5.30 16.45
CA THR A 52 -0.92 -6.48 16.63
C THR A 52 0.47 -6.24 16.02
N LEU A 53 0.55 -5.61 14.86
CA LEU A 53 1.82 -5.30 14.18
C LEU A 53 2.60 -4.19 14.90
N MET A 54 1.93 -3.21 15.50
CA MET A 54 2.60 -2.14 16.27
C MET A 54 3.15 -2.61 17.62
N ARG A 55 2.58 -3.66 18.23
CA ARG A 55 3.10 -4.23 19.50
C ARG A 55 4.40 -5.02 19.34
N GLY A 56 4.74 -5.49 18.14
CA GLY A 56 5.93 -6.30 17.89
C GLY A 56 7.20 -5.52 17.51
N GLY A 57 7.11 -4.19 17.32
CA GLY A 57 8.21 -3.37 16.79
C GLY A 57 8.99 -2.54 17.81
N GLY A 58 8.70 -2.68 19.11
CA GLY A 58 9.28 -1.87 20.18
C GLY A 58 10.03 -2.70 21.21
N SER A 59 11.08 -3.42 20.80
CA SER A 59 12.08 -3.91 21.75
C SER A 59 13.47 -3.73 21.17
N ASN A 60 14.06 -2.57 21.45
CA ASN A 60 15.50 -2.49 21.69
C ASN A 60 15.71 -1.46 22.80
N ASP A 61 15.55 -1.93 24.03
CA ASP A 61 16.14 -1.30 25.21
C ASP A 61 17.65 -1.20 24.98
N ALA A 62 18.13 0.03 24.80
CA ALA A 62 19.54 0.32 24.95
C ALA A 62 19.86 0.23 26.45
N SER A 63 20.65 -0.77 26.84
CA SER A 63 21.50 -0.74 28.04
C SER A 63 22.94 -0.55 27.61
#